data_AF-A0AAD9UJ91-F1
#
_entry.id   AF-A0AAD9UJ91-F1
#
_cell.length_a   1.000
_cell.length_b   1.000
_cell.length_c   1.000
_cell.angle_alpha   90.00
_cell.angle_beta   90.00
_cell.angle_gamma   90.00
#
_symmetry.space_group_name_H-M   'P 1'
#
loop_
_entity.id
_entity.type
_entity.pdbx_description
1 polymer ?
#
loop_
_entity_poly.entity_id
_entity_poly.type
_entity_poly.pdbx_seq_one_letter_code
_entity_poly.pdbx_strand_id
1 'polypeptide(L)'
;MVLDYSGDLEAYYDACEEYYGLRAEVHRTVMSHPQTLKALCPGRVVLTDISDHHNVLAVVLQTGRDRTYTVLAVCSQGASTDQASDQCDTSTPRPLLANQLYLPDGACGHCIVTLTASHITSVTTSTVKVNSDKIINDYNKRQQPRFRDDPPGQSASVATQELVRLIESHPDGLPELDPMRDLHIQDMDLVEQFQRINFLRSSLLSAYKCVHDPNFIENFAEVRHRKQLEAKKKELLFLLSDASLQLLPEFQLRVKVLRELSYVDEVGTVQLKGRVACEISGHELIITELIFHNMLTPLHPTEIAAVLSSVVFQGRRYDKAKEQSSLADVKEKFLEIATKIGELQHDCGLDIQVEDYVDEFNFDLMDIVFEWARGVKTFAEIMQLTSVQEGIIVRCIQRLHETLRDVRNAARIIGDPILYQKAEEASTLIKRDIVFAASLYVQ
;
A
#
# COMPACT_ATOMS: atom_id res chain seq x y z
N MET A 1 -0.86 -46.97 -26.98
CA MET A 1 -0.48 -45.70 -27.61
C MET A 1 -0.94 -44.60 -26.65
N VAL A 2 -0.19 -44.41 -25.56
CA VAL A 2 -0.49 -43.42 -24.52
C VAL A 2 0.04 -42.11 -25.08
N LEU A 3 -0.84 -41.39 -25.76
CA LEU A 3 -0.52 -40.11 -26.37
C LEU A 3 -0.25 -39.08 -25.27
N ASP A 4 0.64 -38.17 -25.60
CA ASP A 4 1.30 -37.12 -24.81
C ASP A 4 0.34 -36.02 -24.29
N TYR A 5 -0.84 -36.40 -23.76
CA TYR A 5 -1.92 -35.48 -23.41
C TYR A 5 -1.67 -34.69 -22.10
N SER A 6 -0.77 -35.18 -21.23
CA SER A 6 -0.49 -34.51 -19.96
C SER A 6 0.17 -33.14 -20.15
N GLY A 7 1.10 -33.00 -21.10
CA GLY A 7 1.78 -31.73 -21.37
C GLY A 7 0.89 -30.71 -22.09
N ASP A 8 0.03 -31.18 -23.01
CA ASP A 8 -0.91 -30.32 -23.76
C ASP A 8 -2.00 -29.73 -22.84
N LEU A 9 -2.50 -30.51 -21.87
CA LEU A 9 -3.49 -30.05 -20.91
C LEU A 9 -2.91 -29.07 -19.88
N GLU A 10 -1.68 -29.29 -19.41
CA GLU A 10 -0.99 -28.34 -18.53
C GLU A 10 -0.72 -27.01 -19.23
N ALA A 11 -0.23 -27.05 -20.48
CA ALA A 11 -0.01 -25.86 -21.27
C ALA A 11 -1.32 -25.12 -21.61
N TYR A 12 -2.42 -25.85 -21.80
CA TYR A 12 -3.75 -25.26 -21.94
C TYR A 12 -4.20 -24.57 -20.64
N TYR A 13 -4.02 -25.22 -19.49
CA TYR A 13 -4.35 -24.62 -18.19
C TYR A 13 -3.53 -23.35 -17.93
N ASP A 14 -2.23 -23.38 -18.19
CA ASP A 14 -1.35 -22.21 -17.99
C ASP A 14 -1.76 -21.06 -18.92
N ALA A 15 -2.14 -21.35 -20.17
CA ALA A 15 -2.68 -20.34 -21.08
C ALA A 15 -4.05 -19.79 -20.63
N CYS A 16 -4.91 -20.63 -20.03
CA CYS A 16 -6.16 -20.18 -19.40
C CYS A 16 -5.86 -19.28 -18.20
N GLU A 17 -4.91 -19.65 -17.33
CA GLU A 17 -4.52 -18.85 -16.16
C GLU A 17 -3.99 -17.47 -16.58
N GLU A 18 -3.11 -17.43 -17.59
CA GLU A 18 -2.62 -16.18 -18.17
C GLU A 18 -3.77 -15.36 -18.77
N TYR A 19 -4.66 -15.99 -19.54
CA TYR A 19 -5.80 -15.32 -20.17
C TYR A 19 -6.75 -14.68 -19.13
N TYR A 20 -7.17 -15.43 -18.11
CA TYR A 20 -8.08 -14.92 -17.08
C TYR A 20 -7.39 -13.87 -16.19
N GLY A 21 -6.10 -14.03 -15.90
CA GLY A 21 -5.30 -13.05 -15.17
C GLY A 21 -5.22 -11.70 -15.90
N LEU A 22 -4.75 -11.70 -17.15
CA LEU A 22 -4.67 -10.51 -17.98
C LEU A 22 -6.04 -9.89 -18.22
N ARG A 23 -7.06 -10.72 -18.48
CA ARG A 23 -8.43 -10.26 -18.67
C ARG A 23 -8.95 -9.53 -17.43
N ALA A 24 -8.71 -10.05 -16.22
CA ALA A 24 -9.17 -9.41 -14.99
C ALA A 24 -8.52 -8.03 -14.76
N GLU A 25 -7.23 -7.90 -15.07
CA GLU A 25 -6.48 -6.65 -14.98
C GLU A 25 -7.00 -5.60 -15.98
N VAL A 26 -7.04 -5.96 -17.27
CA VAL A 26 -7.57 -5.09 -18.34
C VAL A 26 -9.02 -4.71 -18.06
N HIS A 27 -9.84 -5.67 -17.63
CA HIS A 27 -11.25 -5.46 -17.34
C HIS A 27 -11.47 -4.42 -16.23
N ARG A 28 -10.68 -4.46 -15.16
CA ARG A 28 -10.74 -3.46 -14.07
C ARG A 28 -10.51 -2.05 -14.59
N THR A 29 -9.52 -1.89 -15.46
CA THR A 29 -9.19 -0.59 -16.06
C THR A 29 -10.27 -0.14 -17.04
N VAL A 30 -10.72 -1.03 -17.92
CA VAL A 30 -11.80 -0.76 -18.90
C VAL A 30 -13.11 -0.38 -18.22
N MET A 31 -13.53 -1.07 -17.16
CA MET A 31 -14.77 -0.74 -16.44
C MET A 31 -14.71 0.57 -15.65
N SER A 32 -13.50 1.01 -15.30
CA SER A 32 -13.28 2.32 -14.67
C SER A 32 -13.25 3.48 -15.66
N HIS A 33 -13.12 3.19 -16.96
CA HIS A 33 -12.90 4.18 -17.99
C HIS A 33 -14.16 5.05 -18.25
N PRO A 34 -14.03 6.39 -18.41
CA PRO A 34 -15.17 7.28 -18.57
C PRO A 34 -16.08 6.96 -19.77
N GLN A 35 -15.52 6.46 -20.87
CA GLN A 35 -16.31 6.09 -22.05
C GLN A 35 -17.13 4.82 -21.82
N THR A 36 -16.59 3.84 -21.09
CA THR A 36 -17.32 2.63 -20.68
C THR A 36 -18.48 2.99 -19.76
N LEU A 37 -18.24 3.87 -18.80
CA LEU A 37 -19.30 4.36 -17.89
C LEU A 37 -20.42 5.09 -18.66
N LYS A 38 -20.08 5.83 -19.72
CA LYS A 38 -21.09 6.43 -20.62
C LYS A 38 -21.82 5.39 -21.47
N ALA A 39 -21.13 4.34 -21.90
CA ALA A 39 -21.70 3.28 -22.72
C ALA A 39 -22.67 2.39 -21.93
N LEU A 40 -22.46 2.22 -20.61
CA LEU A 40 -23.30 1.50 -19.67
C LEU A 40 -24.57 2.28 -19.30
N CYS A 41 -25.31 2.78 -20.29
CA CYS A 41 -26.57 3.49 -20.10
C CYS A 41 -27.79 2.56 -20.26
N PRO A 42 -28.99 2.97 -19.80
CA PRO A 42 -30.22 2.20 -19.99
C PRO A 42 -30.44 1.78 -21.46
N GLY A 43 -30.69 0.50 -21.68
CA GLY A 43 -30.81 -0.13 -23.00
C GLY A 43 -29.53 -0.75 -23.55
N ARG A 44 -28.35 -0.55 -22.91
CA ARG A 44 -27.11 -1.23 -23.28
C ARG A 44 -27.22 -2.73 -23.01
N VAL A 45 -26.81 -3.56 -23.97
CA VAL A 45 -26.69 -5.00 -23.78
C VAL A 45 -25.29 -5.35 -23.27
N VAL A 46 -25.23 -6.19 -22.24
CA VAL A 46 -24.00 -6.63 -21.57
C VAL A 46 -24.01 -8.15 -21.41
N LEU A 47 -22.82 -8.76 -21.39
CA LEU A 47 -22.64 -10.13 -20.95
C LEU A 47 -22.30 -10.13 -19.47
N THR A 48 -22.93 -11.02 -18.72
CA THR A 48 -22.80 -11.09 -17.26
C THR A 48 -22.64 -12.52 -16.80
N ASP A 49 -21.94 -12.70 -15.70
CA ASP A 49 -21.90 -13.94 -14.95
C ASP A 49 -22.86 -13.82 -13.77
N ILE A 50 -23.92 -14.62 -13.77
CA ILE A 50 -24.98 -14.59 -12.75
C ILE A 50 -25.15 -15.99 -12.18
N SER A 51 -24.95 -16.12 -10.86
CA SER A 51 -25.01 -17.40 -10.14
C SER A 51 -24.04 -18.42 -10.75
N ASP A 52 -24.53 -19.56 -11.26
CA ASP A 52 -23.73 -20.60 -11.91
C ASP A 52 -23.71 -20.50 -13.45
N HIS A 53 -24.26 -19.42 -14.01
CA HIS A 53 -24.37 -19.22 -15.46
C HIS A 53 -23.43 -18.12 -15.94
N HIS A 54 -22.66 -18.43 -16.98
CA HIS A 54 -21.70 -17.53 -17.62
C HIS A 54 -22.19 -17.07 -18.99
N ASN A 55 -21.73 -15.92 -19.45
CA ASN A 55 -22.16 -15.32 -20.73
C ASN A 55 -23.69 -15.15 -20.82
N VAL A 56 -24.32 -14.79 -19.70
CA VAL A 56 -25.76 -14.46 -19.66
C VAL A 56 -25.96 -13.09 -20.29
N LEU A 57 -26.88 -13.01 -21.26
CA LEU A 57 -27.22 -11.77 -21.90
C LEU A 57 -28.17 -10.95 -21.02
N ALA A 58 -27.79 -9.71 -20.73
CA ALA A 58 -28.57 -8.80 -19.91
C ALA A 58 -28.65 -7.41 -20.53
N VAL A 59 -29.74 -6.68 -20.24
CA VAL A 59 -29.93 -5.28 -20.63
C VAL A 59 -29.89 -4.37 -19.42
N VAL A 60 -29.10 -3.32 -19.47
CA VAL A 60 -29.01 -2.30 -18.42
C VAL A 60 -30.33 -1.54 -18.36
N LEU A 61 -30.94 -1.48 -17.17
CA LEU A 61 -32.16 -0.70 -16.91
C LEU A 61 -31.85 0.62 -16.23
N GLN A 62 -30.93 0.61 -15.25
CA GLN A 62 -30.58 1.78 -14.46
C GLN A 62 -29.13 1.70 -13.96
N THR A 63 -28.47 2.86 -13.91
CA THR A 63 -27.13 3.05 -13.31
C THR A 63 -27.25 3.72 -11.94
N GLY A 64 -26.74 3.08 -10.90
CA GLY A 64 -26.68 3.59 -9.53
C GLY A 64 -25.48 4.49 -9.26
N ARG A 65 -25.46 5.14 -8.09
CA ARG A 65 -24.38 6.07 -7.67
C ARG A 65 -23.08 5.35 -7.32
N ASP A 66 -23.15 4.11 -6.85
CA ASP A 66 -22.01 3.32 -6.38
C ASP A 66 -21.47 2.37 -7.47
N ARG A 67 -21.57 2.76 -8.74
CA ARG A 67 -21.20 1.91 -9.90
C ARG A 67 -21.92 0.55 -9.90
N THR A 68 -23.15 0.56 -9.42
CA THR A 68 -24.08 -0.56 -9.49
C THR A 68 -24.98 -0.42 -10.71
N TYR A 69 -25.33 -1.54 -11.33
CA TYR A 69 -26.11 -1.59 -12.56
C TYR A 69 -27.29 -2.53 -12.34
N THR A 70 -28.51 -2.00 -12.37
CA THR A 70 -29.71 -2.82 -12.35
C THR A 70 -29.96 -3.30 -13.77
N VAL A 71 -29.94 -4.61 -13.99
CA VAL A 71 -30.08 -5.24 -15.31
C VAL A 71 -31.27 -6.19 -15.33
N LEU A 72 -31.86 -6.36 -16.51
CA LEU A 72 -32.77 -7.48 -16.80
C LEU A 72 -31.97 -8.54 -17.55
N ALA A 73 -31.82 -9.72 -16.96
CA ALA A 73 -31.08 -10.85 -17.52
C ALA A 73 -32.03 -11.98 -17.91
N VAL A 74 -31.67 -12.71 -18.97
CA VAL A 74 -32.42 -13.89 -19.43
C VAL A 74 -32.16 -15.05 -18.47
N CYS A 75 -33.21 -15.72 -18.02
CA CYS A 75 -33.12 -16.88 -17.12
C CYS A 75 -34.19 -17.94 -17.45
N SER A 76 -34.12 -19.11 -16.83
CA SER A 76 -35.21 -20.09 -16.91
C SER A 76 -36.47 -19.58 -16.20
N GLN A 77 -37.65 -19.88 -16.76
CA GLN A 77 -38.93 -19.47 -16.18
C GLN A 77 -39.12 -20.10 -14.79
N GLY A 78 -39.19 -19.27 -13.75
CA GLY A 78 -39.35 -19.72 -12.36
C GLY A 78 -38.06 -19.77 -11.53
N ALA A 79 -36.91 -19.34 -12.09
CA ALA A 79 -35.69 -19.14 -11.31
C ALA A 79 -35.92 -18.08 -10.22
N SER A 80 -35.48 -18.39 -8.99
CA SER A 80 -35.57 -17.48 -7.85
C SER A 80 -34.76 -16.20 -8.10
N THR A 81 -35.41 -15.04 -7.95
CA THR A 81 -34.82 -13.69 -8.03
C THR A 81 -33.96 -13.32 -6.81
N ASP A 82 -33.24 -14.30 -6.26
CA ASP A 82 -32.33 -14.02 -5.16
C ASP A 82 -31.02 -13.43 -5.70
N GLN A 83 -30.51 -12.49 -4.93
CA GLN A 83 -29.37 -11.61 -5.19
C GLN A 83 -28.22 -12.32 -5.94
N ALA A 84 -27.54 -11.62 -6.85
CA ALA A 84 -26.29 -12.12 -7.41
C ALA A 84 -25.38 -12.57 -6.26
N SER A 85 -24.89 -13.80 -6.31
CA SER A 85 -23.93 -14.29 -5.33
C SER A 85 -22.67 -13.42 -5.39
N ASP A 86 -22.28 -12.85 -4.26
CA ASP A 86 -21.09 -11.98 -4.13
C ASP A 86 -19.75 -12.68 -4.46
N GLN A 87 -19.78 -13.98 -4.77
CA GLN A 87 -18.61 -14.79 -5.09
C GLN A 87 -18.56 -15.17 -6.58
N CYS A 88 -18.48 -14.18 -7.47
CA CYS A 88 -18.07 -14.43 -8.84
C CYS A 88 -16.55 -14.26 -8.95
N ASP A 89 -15.80 -15.35 -8.72
CA ASP A 89 -14.34 -15.32 -8.87
C ASP A 89 -13.98 -15.41 -10.37
N THR A 90 -14.05 -14.26 -11.04
CA THR A 90 -13.76 -14.10 -12.48
C THR A 90 -12.31 -14.39 -12.85
N SER A 91 -11.43 -14.52 -11.85
CA SER A 91 -10.01 -14.82 -12.03
C SER A 91 -9.72 -16.32 -12.14
N THR A 92 -10.68 -17.16 -11.75
CA THR A 92 -10.47 -18.61 -11.75
C THR A 92 -10.35 -19.15 -13.17
N PRO A 93 -9.28 -19.89 -13.51
CA PRO A 93 -9.13 -20.46 -14.84
C PRO A 93 -10.24 -21.47 -15.12
N ARG A 94 -10.90 -21.30 -16.26
CA ARG A 94 -11.96 -22.18 -16.76
C ARG A 94 -11.62 -22.63 -18.18
N PRO A 95 -12.12 -23.80 -18.62
CA PRO A 95 -11.98 -24.20 -20.00
C PRO A 95 -12.73 -23.21 -20.89
N LEU A 96 -12.02 -22.59 -21.82
CA LEU A 96 -12.62 -21.74 -22.85
C LEU A 96 -13.11 -22.64 -23.99
N LEU A 97 -14.33 -23.16 -23.84
CA LEU A 97 -15.07 -23.77 -24.94
C LEU A 97 -15.74 -22.64 -25.75
N ALA A 98 -16.01 -22.85 -27.04
CA ALA A 98 -16.49 -21.83 -27.96
C ALA A 98 -17.55 -20.89 -27.35
N ASN A 99 -17.60 -19.64 -27.81
CA ASN A 99 -18.31 -18.51 -27.22
C ASN A 99 -19.85 -18.66 -27.26
N GLN A 100 -20.37 -19.63 -26.52
CA GLN A 100 -21.79 -19.91 -26.44
C GLN A 100 -22.42 -18.96 -25.44
N LEU A 101 -23.37 -18.18 -25.93
CA LEU A 101 -24.26 -17.40 -25.09
C LEU A 101 -25.14 -18.35 -24.30
N TYR A 102 -25.38 -18.03 -23.03
CA TYR A 102 -26.27 -18.84 -22.21
C TYR A 102 -27.71 -18.77 -22.75
N LEU A 103 -28.29 -19.94 -23.01
CA LEU A 103 -29.70 -20.10 -23.36
C LEU A 103 -30.34 -21.04 -22.32
N PRO A 104 -31.46 -20.65 -21.67
CA PRO A 104 -32.12 -21.51 -20.70
C PRO A 104 -32.63 -22.82 -21.33
N ASP A 105 -32.42 -23.94 -20.65
CA ASP A 105 -33.00 -25.25 -21.00
C ASP A 105 -34.51 -25.26 -20.66
N GLY A 106 -35.33 -24.59 -21.47
CA GLY A 106 -36.77 -24.54 -21.30
C GLY A 106 -37.40 -23.19 -21.66
N ALA A 107 -38.55 -22.88 -21.05
CA ALA A 107 -39.22 -21.61 -21.31
C ALA A 107 -38.37 -20.44 -20.79
N CYS A 108 -38.10 -19.47 -21.66
CA CYS A 108 -37.32 -18.28 -21.34
C CYS A 108 -38.13 -17.32 -20.46
N GLY A 109 -37.56 -16.96 -19.32
CA GLY A 109 -38.02 -15.90 -18.42
C GLY A 109 -36.97 -14.81 -18.27
N HIS A 110 -37.16 -13.97 -17.26
CA HIS A 110 -36.19 -12.93 -16.89
C HIS A 110 -36.12 -12.74 -15.39
N CYS A 111 -34.95 -12.31 -14.95
CA CYS A 111 -34.71 -11.85 -13.60
C CYS A 111 -34.19 -10.40 -13.64
N ILE A 112 -34.48 -9.63 -12.58
CA ILE A 112 -33.89 -8.31 -12.39
C ILE A 112 -32.88 -8.42 -11.26
N VAL A 113 -31.64 -8.10 -11.56
CA VAL A 113 -30.52 -8.23 -10.64
C VAL A 113 -29.72 -6.94 -10.63
N THR A 114 -29.24 -6.55 -9.45
CA THR A 114 -28.30 -5.43 -9.31
C THR A 114 -26.89 -5.99 -9.31
N LEU A 115 -26.09 -5.56 -10.27
CA LEU A 115 -24.74 -6.03 -10.51
C LEU A 115 -23.71 -4.94 -10.21
N THR A 116 -22.50 -5.35 -9.87
CA THR A 116 -21.30 -4.50 -9.84
C THR A 116 -20.46 -4.75 -11.08
N ALA A 117 -19.41 -3.94 -11.28
CA ALA A 117 -18.49 -4.12 -12.40
C ALA A 117 -17.85 -5.51 -12.46
N SER A 118 -17.66 -6.22 -11.33
CA SER A 118 -17.08 -7.56 -11.32
C SER A 118 -17.98 -8.64 -11.96
N HIS A 119 -19.29 -8.41 -12.02
CA HIS A 119 -20.26 -9.35 -12.60
C HIS A 119 -20.48 -9.15 -14.10
N ILE A 120 -20.03 -8.01 -14.65
CA ILE A 120 -20.10 -7.73 -16.08
C ILE A 120 -18.86 -8.37 -16.72
N THR A 121 -19.07 -9.25 -17.68
CA THR A 121 -18.02 -10.01 -18.35
C THR A 121 -17.53 -9.27 -19.60
N SER A 122 -18.44 -8.57 -20.30
CA SER A 122 -18.12 -7.65 -21.40
C SER A 122 -19.30 -6.70 -21.70
N VAL A 123 -19.00 -5.55 -22.31
CA VAL A 123 -20.01 -4.58 -22.78
C VAL A 123 -20.13 -4.69 -24.29
N THR A 124 -21.34 -4.87 -24.80
CA THR A 124 -21.56 -5.05 -26.24
C THR A 124 -21.86 -3.73 -26.96
N THR A 125 -21.64 -3.71 -28.28
CA THR A 125 -22.05 -2.58 -29.14
C THR A 125 -23.58 -2.50 -29.31
N SER A 126 -24.31 -3.57 -29.00
CA SER A 126 -25.76 -3.67 -29.18
C SER A 126 -26.56 -2.88 -28.13
N THR A 127 -27.69 -2.31 -28.55
CA THR A 127 -28.65 -1.64 -27.65
C THR A 127 -30.07 -2.10 -27.95
N VAL A 128 -30.89 -2.24 -26.90
CA VAL A 128 -32.31 -2.58 -26.98
C VAL A 128 -33.11 -1.41 -26.42
N LYS A 129 -34.17 -1.01 -27.13
CA LYS A 129 -35.08 0.04 -26.65
C LYS A 129 -35.93 -0.51 -25.52
N VAL A 130 -35.65 -0.08 -24.29
CA VAL A 130 -36.36 -0.51 -23.08
C VAL A 130 -37.03 0.66 -22.38
N ASN A 131 -38.18 0.41 -21.76
CA ASN A 131 -38.82 1.37 -20.86
C ASN A 131 -38.47 1.00 -19.42
N SER A 132 -37.30 1.47 -18.96
CA SER A 132 -36.72 1.08 -17.67
C SER A 132 -37.66 1.30 -16.50
N ASP A 133 -38.32 2.47 -16.41
CA ASP A 133 -39.21 2.80 -15.30
C ASP A 133 -40.41 1.85 -15.22
N LYS A 134 -41.01 1.48 -16.36
CA LYS A 134 -42.11 0.52 -16.38
C LYS A 134 -41.67 -0.87 -15.94
N ILE A 135 -40.50 -1.32 -16.38
CA ILE A 135 -39.96 -2.64 -16.03
C ILE A 135 -39.63 -2.71 -14.53
N ILE A 136 -38.99 -1.68 -13.99
CA ILE A 136 -38.62 -1.61 -12.57
C ILE A 136 -39.87 -1.51 -11.69
N ASN A 137 -40.85 -0.68 -12.06
CA ASN A 137 -42.10 -0.55 -11.30
C ASN A 137 -42.92 -1.85 -11.31
N ASP A 138 -42.98 -2.54 -12.45
CA ASP A 138 -43.63 -3.85 -12.58
C ASP A 138 -42.94 -4.92 -11.71
N TYR A 139 -41.61 -4.89 -11.64
CA TYR A 139 -40.86 -5.76 -10.74
C TYR A 139 -41.12 -5.46 -9.27
N ASN A 140 -41.00 -4.19 -8.86
CA ASN A 140 -41.26 -3.77 -7.48
C ASN A 140 -42.68 -4.08 -7.01
N LYS A 141 -43.67 -3.98 -7.91
CA LYS A 141 -45.06 -4.39 -7.62
C LYS A 141 -45.14 -5.89 -7.31
N ARG A 142 -44.47 -6.73 -8.11
CA ARG A 142 -44.47 -8.20 -7.96
C ARG A 142 -43.68 -8.71 -6.76
N GLN A 143 -42.83 -7.89 -6.15
CA GLN A 143 -42.21 -8.21 -4.86
C GLN A 143 -43.20 -8.17 -3.68
N GLN A 144 -44.38 -7.57 -3.86
CA GLN A 144 -45.41 -7.57 -2.82
C GLN A 144 -46.14 -8.93 -2.82
N PRO A 145 -46.40 -9.54 -1.65
CA PRO A 145 -47.04 -10.87 -1.56
C PRO A 145 -48.35 -11.00 -2.33
N ARG A 146 -49.09 -9.89 -2.46
CA ARG A 146 -50.38 -9.82 -3.17
C ARG A 146 -50.26 -9.96 -4.70
N PHE A 147 -49.13 -9.56 -5.29
CA PHE A 147 -48.93 -9.50 -6.73
C PHE A 147 -47.79 -10.41 -7.20
N ARG A 148 -47.32 -11.32 -6.34
CA ARG A 148 -46.19 -12.21 -6.63
C ARG A 148 -46.42 -13.10 -7.84
N ASP A 149 -47.66 -13.53 -8.03
CA ASP A 149 -48.07 -14.40 -9.13
C ASP A 149 -48.60 -13.63 -10.35
N ASP A 150 -48.55 -12.28 -10.35
CA ASP A 150 -48.92 -11.48 -11.53
C ASP A 150 -47.93 -11.79 -12.67
N PRO A 151 -48.43 -12.00 -13.92
CA PRO A 151 -47.55 -12.20 -15.06
C PRO A 151 -46.70 -10.95 -15.30
N PRO A 152 -45.52 -11.08 -15.94
CA PRO A 152 -44.70 -9.93 -16.25
C PRO A 152 -45.41 -8.90 -17.11
N GLY A 153 -45.18 -7.63 -16.80
CA GLY A 153 -45.67 -6.52 -17.62
C GLY A 153 -45.13 -6.60 -19.05
N GLN A 154 -45.94 -6.11 -19.99
CA GLN A 154 -45.64 -6.16 -21.43
C GLN A 154 -44.25 -5.60 -21.78
N SER A 155 -43.81 -4.54 -21.10
CA SER A 155 -42.48 -3.94 -21.34
C SER A 155 -41.32 -4.87 -20.96
N ALA A 156 -41.48 -5.70 -19.92
CA ALA A 156 -40.47 -6.68 -19.53
C ALA A 156 -40.46 -7.85 -20.51
N SER A 157 -41.63 -8.38 -20.88
CA SER A 157 -41.74 -9.47 -21.86
C SER A 157 -41.17 -9.12 -23.23
N VAL A 158 -41.38 -7.89 -23.71
CA VAL A 158 -40.80 -7.42 -24.98
C VAL A 158 -39.27 -7.34 -24.89
N ALA A 159 -38.72 -6.83 -23.78
CA ALA A 159 -37.27 -6.80 -23.58
C ALA A 159 -36.66 -8.20 -23.56
N THR A 160 -37.28 -9.15 -22.86
CA THR A 160 -36.85 -10.56 -22.83
C THR A 160 -36.90 -11.20 -24.21
N GLN A 161 -37.96 -10.98 -24.99
CA GLN A 161 -38.07 -11.51 -26.36
C GLN A 161 -36.98 -10.96 -27.29
N GLU A 162 -36.65 -9.67 -27.19
CA GLU A 162 -35.56 -9.10 -28.00
C GLU A 162 -34.18 -9.65 -27.58
N LEU A 163 -33.95 -9.90 -26.28
CA LEU A 163 -32.71 -10.54 -25.82
C LEU A 163 -32.59 -11.99 -26.34
N VAL A 164 -33.67 -12.77 -26.28
CA VAL A 164 -33.70 -14.15 -26.83
C VAL A 164 -33.45 -14.13 -28.33
N ARG A 165 -34.08 -13.20 -29.06
CA ARG A 165 -33.84 -13.01 -30.50
C ARG A 165 -32.37 -12.67 -30.81
N LEU A 166 -31.72 -11.86 -29.97
CA LEU A 166 -30.30 -11.56 -30.10
C LEU A 166 -29.42 -12.80 -29.88
N ILE A 167 -29.77 -13.65 -28.90
CA ILE A 167 -29.08 -14.93 -28.65
C ILE A 167 -29.21 -15.85 -29.88
N GLU A 168 -30.42 -16.03 -30.40
CA GLU A 168 -30.70 -16.92 -31.54
C GLU A 168 -30.04 -16.45 -32.85
N SER A 169 -29.94 -15.13 -33.05
CA SER A 169 -29.34 -14.55 -34.27
C SER A 169 -27.81 -14.52 -34.24
N HIS A 170 -27.20 -14.69 -33.06
CA HIS A 170 -25.74 -14.60 -32.87
C HIS A 170 -25.22 -15.78 -32.02
N PRO A 171 -25.26 -17.02 -32.54
CA PRO A 171 -24.82 -18.20 -31.80
C PRO A 171 -23.33 -18.18 -31.42
N ASP A 172 -22.50 -17.44 -32.16
CA ASP A 172 -21.06 -17.27 -31.91
C ASP A 172 -20.73 -16.10 -30.95
N GLY A 173 -21.76 -15.42 -30.43
CA GLY A 173 -21.66 -14.29 -29.53
C GLY A 173 -21.85 -12.91 -30.19
N LEU A 174 -21.97 -11.88 -29.35
CA LEU A 174 -22.19 -10.50 -29.78
C LEU A 174 -20.88 -9.72 -29.90
N PRO A 175 -20.80 -8.73 -30.82
CA PRO A 175 -19.66 -7.84 -30.93
C PRO A 175 -19.50 -6.96 -29.67
N GLU A 176 -18.40 -7.17 -28.96
CA GLU A 176 -17.99 -6.43 -27.77
C GLU A 176 -17.38 -5.07 -28.12
N LEU A 177 -17.44 -4.11 -27.20
CA LEU A 177 -16.75 -2.82 -27.33
C LEU A 177 -15.25 -3.03 -27.30
N ASP A 178 -14.57 -2.53 -28.32
CA ASP A 178 -13.14 -2.62 -28.47
C ASP A 178 -12.44 -1.52 -27.64
N PRO A 179 -11.56 -1.87 -26.68
CA PRO A 179 -10.87 -0.89 -25.85
C PRO A 179 -10.06 0.17 -26.62
N MET A 180 -9.53 -0.18 -27.79
CA MET A 180 -8.72 0.72 -28.60
C MET A 180 -9.58 1.54 -29.57
N ARG A 181 -10.47 0.86 -30.31
CA ARG A 181 -11.27 1.50 -31.36
C ARG A 181 -12.45 2.28 -30.79
N ASP A 182 -13.17 1.71 -29.83
CA ASP A 182 -14.42 2.27 -29.33
C ASP A 182 -14.23 3.07 -28.03
N LEU A 183 -13.26 2.68 -27.19
CA LEU A 183 -12.96 3.37 -25.92
C LEU A 183 -11.76 4.32 -25.99
N HIS A 184 -11.03 4.33 -27.12
CA HIS A 184 -9.86 5.17 -27.37
C HIS A 184 -8.76 5.08 -26.30
N ILE A 185 -8.55 3.89 -25.73
CA ILE A 185 -7.45 3.64 -24.79
C ILE A 185 -6.14 3.52 -25.59
N GLN A 186 -5.15 4.37 -25.25
CA GLN A 186 -3.86 4.47 -25.95
C GLN A 186 -2.66 4.13 -25.05
N ASP A 187 -2.92 3.65 -23.84
CA ASP A 187 -1.88 3.18 -22.92
C ASP A 187 -1.16 1.97 -23.54
N MET A 188 0.16 2.08 -23.68
CA MET A 188 0.98 1.09 -24.38
C MET A 188 0.91 -0.29 -23.70
N ASP A 189 0.97 -0.32 -22.37
CA ASP A 189 0.97 -1.56 -21.59
C ASP A 189 -0.41 -2.25 -21.72
N LEU A 190 -1.51 -1.49 -21.62
CA LEU A 190 -2.85 -2.03 -21.82
C LEU A 190 -3.08 -2.54 -23.25
N VAL A 191 -2.51 -1.87 -24.26
CA VAL A 191 -2.60 -2.31 -25.66
C VAL A 191 -1.88 -3.65 -25.85
N GLU A 192 -0.68 -3.81 -25.29
CA GLU A 192 0.07 -5.06 -25.34
C GLU A 192 -0.69 -6.20 -24.63
N GLN A 193 -1.23 -5.93 -23.44
CA GLN A 193 -2.04 -6.90 -22.70
C GLN A 193 -3.29 -7.31 -23.49
N PHE A 194 -3.99 -6.37 -24.13
CA PHE A 194 -5.17 -6.66 -24.95
C PHE A 194 -4.84 -7.48 -26.20
N GLN A 195 -3.73 -7.18 -26.89
CA GLN A 195 -3.26 -8.01 -28.00
C GLN A 195 -2.93 -9.42 -27.54
N ARG A 196 -2.29 -9.56 -26.37
CA ARG A 196 -1.98 -10.86 -25.76
C ARG A 196 -3.24 -11.65 -25.41
N ILE A 197 -4.27 -11.01 -24.84
CA ILE A 197 -5.57 -11.63 -24.56
C ILE A 197 -6.20 -12.19 -25.85
N ASN A 198 -6.21 -11.41 -26.93
CA ASN A 198 -6.79 -11.85 -28.21
C ASN A 198 -6.01 -13.02 -28.81
N PHE A 199 -4.68 -12.98 -28.74
CA PHE A 199 -3.82 -14.08 -29.17
C PHE A 199 -4.10 -15.35 -28.36
N LEU A 200 -4.11 -15.26 -27.02
CA LEU A 200 -4.41 -16.38 -26.13
C LEU A 200 -5.79 -16.96 -26.42
N ARG A 201 -6.81 -16.11 -26.59
CA ARG A 201 -8.18 -16.53 -26.95
C ARG A 201 -8.19 -17.35 -28.24
N SER A 202 -7.52 -16.88 -29.29
CA SER A 202 -7.45 -17.61 -30.56
C SER A 202 -6.68 -18.93 -30.45
N SER A 203 -5.60 -18.94 -29.66
CA SER A 203 -4.78 -20.12 -29.40
C SER A 203 -5.55 -21.18 -28.60
N LEU A 204 -6.21 -20.79 -27.50
CA LEU A 204 -7.00 -21.68 -26.65
C LEU A 204 -8.12 -22.39 -27.43
N LEU A 205 -8.70 -21.75 -28.45
CA LEU A 205 -9.77 -22.33 -29.26
C LEU A 205 -9.27 -23.25 -30.39
N SER A 206 -8.02 -23.14 -30.83
CA SER A 206 -7.57 -23.76 -32.08
C SER A 206 -6.25 -24.54 -32.01
N ALA A 207 -5.38 -24.23 -31.05
CA ALA A 207 -4.01 -24.77 -31.00
C ALA A 207 -3.89 -26.05 -30.15
N TYR A 208 -4.77 -26.26 -29.18
CA TYR A 208 -4.67 -27.35 -28.21
C TYR A 208 -5.57 -28.52 -28.58
N LYS A 209 -5.05 -29.74 -28.46
CA LYS A 209 -5.75 -30.98 -28.85
C LYS A 209 -6.53 -31.59 -27.68
N CYS A 210 -6.14 -31.27 -26.45
CA CYS A 210 -6.77 -31.73 -25.22
C CYS A 210 -8.27 -31.37 -25.14
N VAL A 211 -8.71 -30.29 -25.79
CA VAL A 211 -10.12 -29.85 -25.83
C VAL A 211 -11.05 -30.88 -26.50
N HIS A 212 -10.51 -31.77 -27.34
CA HIS A 212 -11.28 -32.82 -28.01
C HIS A 212 -11.34 -34.15 -27.23
N ASP A 213 -10.71 -34.25 -26.07
CA ASP A 213 -10.75 -35.44 -25.21
C ASP A 213 -12.13 -35.55 -24.52
N PRO A 214 -12.83 -36.70 -24.58
CA PRO A 214 -14.07 -36.92 -23.83
C PRO A 214 -13.97 -36.63 -22.34
N ASN A 215 -12.80 -36.85 -21.72
CA ASN A 215 -12.58 -36.63 -20.28
C ASN A 215 -11.90 -35.28 -20.00
N PHE A 216 -11.87 -34.36 -20.97
CA PHE A 216 -11.19 -33.07 -20.86
C PHE A 216 -11.61 -32.28 -19.62
N ILE A 217 -12.92 -32.21 -19.32
CA ILE A 217 -13.44 -31.42 -18.19
C ILE A 217 -12.96 -31.99 -16.85
N GLU A 218 -13.01 -33.31 -16.68
CA GLU A 218 -12.54 -33.97 -15.45
C GLU A 218 -11.03 -33.80 -15.28
N ASN A 219 -10.27 -34.03 -16.35
CA ASN A 219 -8.81 -33.87 -16.33
C ASN A 219 -8.40 -32.41 -16.08
N PHE A 220 -9.11 -31.43 -16.66
CA PHE A 220 -8.87 -30.00 -16.42
C PHE A 220 -9.11 -29.64 -14.95
N ALA A 221 -10.17 -30.18 -14.34
CA ALA A 221 -10.47 -29.96 -12.93
C ALA A 221 -9.36 -30.51 -12.01
N GLU A 222 -8.80 -31.67 -12.34
CA GLU A 222 -7.67 -32.26 -11.59
C GLU A 222 -6.40 -31.41 -11.72
N VAL A 223 -6.05 -30.97 -12.94
CA VAL A 223 -4.91 -30.08 -13.17
C VAL A 223 -5.09 -28.76 -12.41
N ARG A 224 -6.29 -28.18 -12.45
CA ARG A 224 -6.64 -26.98 -11.69
C ARG A 224 -6.41 -27.18 -10.19
N HIS A 225 -6.93 -28.27 -9.63
CA HIS A 225 -6.78 -28.55 -8.21
C HIS A 225 -5.30 -28.69 -7.81
N ARG A 226 -4.52 -29.42 -8.60
CA ARG A 226 -3.08 -29.57 -8.36
C ARG A 226 -2.33 -28.24 -8.43
N LYS A 227 -2.57 -27.41 -9.46
CA LYS A 227 -1.92 -26.09 -9.62
C LYS A 227 -2.27 -25.14 -8.46
N GLN A 228 -3.51 -25.16 -7.97
CA GLN A 228 -3.91 -24.41 -6.78
C GLN A 228 -3.15 -24.86 -5.53
N LEU A 229 -2.94 -26.16 -5.33
CA LEU A 229 -2.13 -26.68 -4.23
C LEU A 229 -0.66 -26.31 -4.37
N GLU A 230 -0.10 -26.36 -5.58
CA GLU A 230 1.27 -25.94 -5.87
C GLU A 230 1.49 -24.45 -5.58
N ALA A 231 0.56 -23.58 -6.01
CA ALA A 231 0.57 -22.16 -5.71
C ALA A 231 0.53 -21.89 -4.20
N LYS A 232 -0.38 -22.57 -3.49
CA LYS A 232 -0.50 -22.46 -2.02
C LYS A 232 0.76 -22.95 -1.29
N LYS A 233 1.38 -24.03 -1.78
CA LYS A 233 2.67 -24.49 -1.24
C LYS A 233 3.77 -23.44 -1.44
N LYS A 234 3.85 -22.84 -2.63
CA LYS A 234 4.82 -21.78 -2.94
C LYS A 234 4.63 -20.56 -2.04
N GLU A 235 3.38 -20.15 -1.82
CA GLU A 235 3.03 -19.06 -0.91
C GLU A 235 3.45 -19.37 0.53
N LEU A 236 3.11 -20.56 1.05
CA LEU A 236 3.50 -20.97 2.41
C LEU A 236 5.02 -21.04 2.59
N LEU A 237 5.74 -21.53 1.58
CA LEU A 237 7.21 -21.54 1.61
C LEU A 237 7.79 -20.13 1.61
N PHE A 238 7.19 -19.20 0.87
CA PHE A 238 7.58 -17.79 0.90
C PHE A 238 7.34 -17.17 2.28
N LEU A 239 6.14 -17.38 2.87
CA LEU A 239 5.80 -16.87 4.20
C LEU A 239 6.72 -17.41 5.30
N LEU A 240 7.17 -18.66 5.18
CA LEU A 240 8.14 -19.28 6.09
C LEU A 240 9.58 -18.80 5.88
N SER A 241 9.88 -18.15 4.77
CA SER A 241 11.22 -17.67 4.46
C SER A 241 11.49 -16.30 5.06
N ASP A 242 12.77 -15.99 5.29
CA ASP A 242 13.24 -14.67 5.72
C ASP A 242 12.83 -13.54 4.76
N ALA A 243 12.54 -13.86 3.49
CA ALA A 243 12.07 -12.89 2.50
C ALA A 243 10.66 -12.34 2.79
N SER A 244 9.88 -13.00 3.67
CA SER A 244 8.59 -12.47 4.12
C SER A 244 8.75 -11.36 5.18
N LEU A 245 9.92 -11.28 5.82
CA LEU A 245 10.21 -10.30 6.86
C LEU A 245 10.59 -8.96 6.22
N GLN A 246 9.57 -8.11 5.99
CA GLN A 246 9.72 -6.80 5.34
C GLN A 246 10.83 -5.92 5.95
N LEU A 247 11.06 -6.01 7.26
CA LEU A 247 12.05 -5.20 7.99
C LEU A 247 13.45 -5.85 8.06
N LEU A 248 13.60 -7.11 7.65
CA LEU A 248 14.88 -7.82 7.76
C LEU A 248 15.99 -7.18 6.90
N PRO A 249 15.74 -6.75 5.64
CA PRO A 249 16.77 -6.07 4.85
C PRO A 249 17.30 -4.81 5.54
N GLU A 250 16.41 -3.94 6.02
CA GLU A 250 16.82 -2.72 6.72
C GLU A 250 17.56 -3.03 8.03
N PHE A 251 17.10 -4.02 8.79
CA PHE A 251 17.79 -4.50 9.98
C PHE A 251 19.24 -4.92 9.67
N GLN A 252 19.47 -5.67 8.58
CA GLN A 252 20.81 -6.10 8.18
C GLN A 252 21.71 -4.91 7.81
N LEU A 253 21.17 -3.90 7.13
CA LEU A 253 21.90 -2.67 6.80
C LEU A 253 22.29 -1.90 8.07
N ARG A 254 21.37 -1.77 9.04
CA ARG A 254 21.67 -1.13 10.34
C ARG A 254 22.71 -1.90 11.14
N VAL A 255 22.65 -3.24 11.14
CA VAL A 255 23.69 -4.09 11.75
C VAL A 255 25.05 -3.88 11.07
N LYS A 256 25.07 -3.71 9.74
CA LYS A 256 26.30 -3.40 9.00
C LYS A 256 26.90 -2.06 9.44
N VAL A 257 26.10 -1.00 9.56
CA VAL A 257 26.54 0.29 10.11
C VAL A 257 27.15 0.13 11.51
N LEU A 258 26.47 -0.59 12.41
CA LEU A 258 26.96 -0.81 13.76
C LEU A 258 28.27 -1.62 13.81
N ARG A 259 28.50 -2.51 12.84
CA ARG A 259 29.77 -3.24 12.70
C ARG A 259 30.90 -2.34 12.20
N GLU A 260 30.65 -1.56 11.15
CA GLU A 260 31.64 -0.61 10.62
C GLU A 260 32.05 0.43 11.68
N LEU A 261 31.11 0.90 12.49
CA LEU A 261 31.38 1.82 13.59
C LEU A 261 31.94 1.14 14.86
N SER A 262 32.14 -0.18 14.85
CA SER A 262 32.66 -0.99 15.97
C SER A 262 31.79 -0.97 17.25
N TYR A 263 30.47 -0.82 17.10
CA TYR A 263 29.50 -0.98 18.20
C TYR A 263 29.24 -2.47 18.49
N VAL A 264 29.31 -3.29 17.45
CA VAL A 264 29.11 -4.74 17.48
C VAL A 264 30.23 -5.40 16.66
N ASP A 265 30.71 -6.57 17.08
CA ASP A 265 31.70 -7.32 16.28
C ASP A 265 31.06 -8.15 15.14
N GLU A 266 31.88 -8.84 14.37
CA GLU A 266 31.45 -9.70 13.26
C GLU A 266 30.48 -10.81 13.72
N VAL A 267 30.64 -11.31 14.95
CA VAL A 267 29.85 -12.40 15.53
C VAL A 267 28.53 -11.91 16.13
N GLY A 268 28.35 -10.60 16.31
CA GLY A 268 27.15 -10.00 16.88
C GLY A 268 27.27 -9.65 18.37
N THR A 269 28.46 -9.68 18.95
CA THR A 269 28.70 -9.32 20.35
C THR A 269 28.86 -7.81 20.50
N VAL A 270 28.11 -7.23 21.44
CA VAL A 270 28.13 -5.80 21.75
C VAL A 270 29.49 -5.39 22.35
N GLN A 271 30.15 -4.43 21.71
CA GLN A 271 31.45 -3.89 22.12
C GLN A 271 31.30 -2.78 23.16
N LEU A 272 32.41 -2.22 23.66
CA LEU A 272 32.39 -1.12 24.62
C LEU A 272 31.56 0.07 24.11
N LYS A 273 31.75 0.46 22.84
CA LYS A 273 31.03 1.55 22.20
C LYS A 273 29.52 1.30 22.15
N GLY A 274 29.11 0.06 21.84
CA GLY A 274 27.72 -0.36 21.91
C GLY A 274 27.12 -0.30 23.32
N ARG A 275 27.88 -0.72 24.35
CA ARG A 275 27.41 -0.61 25.75
C ARG A 275 27.24 0.84 26.21
N VAL A 276 28.11 1.72 25.74
CA VAL A 276 28.00 3.17 26.00
C VAL A 276 26.76 3.74 25.32
N ALA A 277 26.53 3.37 24.07
CA ALA A 277 25.35 3.78 23.31
C ALA A 277 24.04 3.38 23.99
N CYS A 278 24.00 2.20 24.65
CA CYS A 278 22.84 1.75 25.40
C CYS A 278 22.47 2.63 26.61
N GLU A 279 23.37 3.50 27.10
CA GLU A 279 23.07 4.45 28.17
C GLU A 279 22.47 5.76 27.65
N ILE A 280 22.37 5.94 26.34
CA ILE A 280 21.92 7.17 25.70
C ILE A 280 20.51 6.94 25.16
N SER A 281 19.58 7.81 25.54
CA SER A 281 18.15 7.64 25.23
C SER A 281 17.71 8.24 23.90
N GLY A 282 18.58 8.98 23.19
CA GLY A 282 18.26 9.57 21.90
C GLY A 282 19.49 10.06 21.14
N HIS A 283 19.46 9.94 19.81
CA HIS A 283 20.59 10.18 18.91
C HIS A 283 21.87 9.48 19.43
N GLU A 284 21.76 8.17 19.69
CA GLU A 284 22.79 7.44 20.45
C GLU A 284 24.12 7.36 19.70
N LEU A 285 24.08 7.26 18.37
CA LEU A 285 25.28 7.20 17.52
C LEU A 285 26.11 8.47 17.68
N ILE A 286 25.56 9.64 17.33
CA ILE A 286 26.31 10.90 17.36
C ILE A 286 26.84 11.20 18.77
N ILE A 287 26.04 11.07 19.83
CA ILE A 287 26.51 11.37 21.19
C ILE A 287 27.66 10.43 21.58
N THR A 288 27.55 9.14 21.25
CA THR A 288 28.64 8.19 21.51
C THR A 288 29.89 8.56 20.70
N GLU A 289 29.76 8.91 19.41
CA GLU A 289 30.89 9.34 18.60
C GLU A 289 31.56 10.61 19.14
N LEU A 290 30.79 11.60 19.62
CA LEU A 290 31.36 12.80 20.26
C LEU A 290 32.21 12.46 21.48
N ILE A 291 31.79 11.46 22.27
CA ILE A 291 32.54 10.98 23.43
C ILE A 291 33.81 10.25 22.99
N PHE A 292 33.72 9.31 22.05
CA PHE A 292 34.88 8.52 21.59
C PHE A 292 35.88 9.32 20.76
N HIS A 293 35.44 10.35 20.04
CA HIS A 293 36.32 11.35 19.41
C HIS A 293 36.90 12.37 20.40
N ASN A 294 36.61 12.22 21.70
CA ASN A 294 37.10 13.09 22.77
C ASN A 294 36.77 14.57 22.52
N MET A 295 35.61 14.85 21.93
CA MET A 295 35.19 16.22 21.63
C MET A 295 34.70 16.95 22.90
N LEU A 296 34.05 16.22 23.82
CA LEU A 296 33.41 16.81 25.00
C LEU A 296 34.37 17.07 26.16
N THR A 297 35.34 16.19 26.42
CA THR A 297 36.24 16.28 27.58
C THR A 297 37.09 17.55 27.62
N PRO A 298 37.58 18.12 26.49
CA PRO A 298 38.30 19.40 26.50
C PRO A 298 37.43 20.61 26.84
N LEU A 299 36.12 20.56 26.57
CA LEU A 299 35.21 21.69 26.66
C LEU A 299 34.91 22.08 28.11
N HIS A 300 34.54 23.34 28.34
CA HIS A 300 33.99 23.80 29.60
C HIS A 300 32.56 23.23 29.81
N PRO A 301 32.10 22.94 31.04
CA PRO A 301 30.74 22.44 31.30
C PRO A 301 29.61 23.24 30.62
N THR A 302 29.77 24.57 30.52
CA THR A 302 28.83 25.45 29.81
C THR A 302 28.81 25.22 28.30
N GLU A 303 29.96 24.93 27.69
CA GLU A 303 30.08 24.60 26.27
C GLU A 303 29.52 23.21 25.97
N ILE A 304 29.72 22.24 26.87
CA ILE A 304 29.11 20.90 26.76
C ILE A 304 27.59 21.01 26.72
N ALA A 305 26.99 21.77 27.65
CA ALA A 305 25.55 22.01 27.67
C ALA A 305 25.07 22.68 26.37
N ALA A 306 25.80 23.69 25.89
CA ALA A 306 25.49 24.40 24.66
C ALA A 306 25.48 23.48 23.44
N VAL A 307 26.54 22.69 23.23
CA VAL A 307 26.65 21.76 22.10
C VAL A 307 25.56 20.70 22.13
N LEU A 308 25.35 20.05 23.27
CA LEU A 308 24.36 18.98 23.38
C LEU A 308 22.91 19.49 23.26
N SER A 309 22.67 20.80 23.41
CA SER A 309 21.37 21.39 23.09
C SER A 309 20.99 21.20 21.62
N SER A 310 21.98 21.11 20.71
CA SER A 310 21.73 20.88 19.29
C SER A 310 21.15 19.51 18.97
N VAL A 311 21.37 18.53 19.86
CA VAL A 311 20.88 17.15 19.71
C VAL A 311 19.43 17.03 20.18
N VAL A 312 19.00 17.84 21.15
CA VAL A 312 17.66 17.73 21.76
C VAL A 312 16.67 18.76 21.24
N PHE A 313 17.14 19.81 20.57
CA PHE A 313 16.29 20.88 20.07
C PHE A 313 15.58 20.46 18.78
N GLN A 314 14.26 20.27 18.86
CA GLN A 314 13.40 19.86 17.75
C GLN A 314 12.59 21.03 17.13
N GLY A 315 13.04 22.28 17.32
CA GLY A 315 12.37 23.44 16.75
C GLY A 315 12.66 23.60 15.25
N ARG A 316 11.78 24.34 14.55
CA ARG A 316 12.08 24.85 13.20
C ARG A 316 13.33 25.74 13.28
N ARG A 317 14.12 25.80 12.20
CA ARG A 317 15.25 26.73 12.13
C ARG A 317 14.75 28.17 12.21
N TYR A 318 15.27 28.95 13.15
CA TYR A 318 14.96 30.37 13.34
C TYR A 318 16.06 31.23 12.71
N ASP A 319 15.73 32.47 12.33
CA ASP A 319 16.70 33.38 11.73
C ASP A 319 17.90 33.61 12.66
N LYS A 320 19.10 33.51 12.07
CA LYS A 320 20.41 33.48 12.74
C LYS A 320 20.51 34.49 13.90
N ALA A 321 20.57 33.98 15.12
CA ALA A 321 21.24 34.70 16.21
C ALA A 321 22.72 34.91 15.81
N LYS A 322 23.31 36.03 16.24
CA LYS A 322 24.73 36.34 15.95
C LYS A 322 25.61 35.28 16.63
N GLU A 323 26.22 34.40 15.83
CA GLU A 323 27.13 33.35 16.28
C GLU A 323 28.23 33.94 17.19
N GLN A 324 28.35 33.41 18.41
CA GLN A 324 29.52 33.69 19.25
C GLN A 324 30.75 32.97 18.68
N SER A 325 31.87 33.69 18.51
CA SER A 325 33.07 33.17 17.86
C SER A 325 33.73 31.99 18.56
N SER A 326 33.48 31.77 19.86
CA SER A 326 34.08 30.67 20.64
C SER A 326 33.41 29.31 20.43
N LEU A 327 32.17 29.29 19.95
CA LEU A 327 31.39 28.04 19.76
C LEU A 327 31.39 27.56 18.30
N ALA A 328 31.86 28.39 17.37
CA ALA A 328 31.94 28.07 15.95
C ALA A 328 32.82 26.85 15.67
N ASP A 329 34.02 26.80 16.24
CA ASP A 329 34.97 25.68 16.08
C ASP A 329 34.37 24.35 16.61
N VAL A 330 33.56 24.44 17.66
CA VAL A 330 32.93 23.26 18.28
C VAL A 330 31.77 22.75 17.43
N LYS A 331 30.99 23.66 16.86
CA LYS A 331 29.94 23.35 15.89
C LYS A 331 30.49 22.72 14.62
N GLU A 332 31.59 23.25 14.07
CA GLU A 332 32.25 22.69 12.89
C GLU A 332 32.69 21.24 13.12
N LYS A 333 33.39 20.96 14.23
CA LYS A 333 33.79 19.60 14.61
C LYS A 333 32.62 18.65 14.82
N PHE A 334 31.52 19.14 15.41
CA PHE A 334 30.30 18.34 15.54
C PHE A 334 29.77 17.94 14.16
N LEU A 335 29.64 18.91 13.26
CA LEU A 335 29.11 18.68 11.90
C LEU A 335 30.01 17.76 11.09
N GLU A 336 31.33 17.83 11.25
CA GLU A 336 32.27 16.88 10.63
C GLU A 336 32.00 15.43 11.09
N ILE A 337 31.75 15.21 12.38
CA ILE A 337 31.44 13.87 12.91
C ILE A 337 30.08 13.41 12.39
N ALA A 338 29.06 14.27 12.44
CA ALA A 338 27.72 13.96 11.92
C ALA A 338 27.74 13.60 10.43
N THR A 339 28.50 14.35 9.63
CA THR A 339 28.66 14.10 8.19
C THR A 339 29.28 12.72 7.94
N LYS A 340 30.36 12.37 8.66
CA LYS A 340 30.99 11.04 8.55
C LYS A 340 30.05 9.89 8.90
N ILE A 341 29.19 10.06 9.91
CA ILE A 341 28.19 9.04 10.26
C ILE A 341 27.13 8.96 9.14
N GLY A 342 26.67 10.09 8.61
CA GLY A 342 25.73 10.15 7.49
C GLY A 342 26.27 9.45 6.23
N GLU A 343 27.51 9.77 5.84
CA GLU A 343 28.22 9.13 4.72
C GLU A 343 28.32 7.62 4.91
N LEU A 344 28.72 7.17 6.11
CA LEU A 344 28.84 5.74 6.40
C LEU A 344 27.49 5.01 6.38
N GLN A 345 26.41 5.65 6.84
CA GLN A 345 25.06 5.09 6.74
C GLN A 345 24.63 4.93 5.28
N HIS A 346 24.88 5.94 4.46
CA HIS A 346 24.60 5.92 3.03
C HIS A 346 25.44 4.84 2.31
N ASP A 347 26.75 4.77 2.59
CA ASP A 347 27.66 3.76 2.02
C ASP A 347 27.29 2.32 2.41
N CYS A 348 26.65 2.15 3.57
CA CYS A 348 26.11 0.86 3.98
C CYS A 348 24.87 0.44 3.20
N GLY A 349 24.19 1.36 2.51
CA GLY A 349 23.01 1.13 1.67
C GLY A 349 21.69 1.56 2.31
N LEU A 350 21.71 2.34 3.40
CA LEU A 350 20.49 2.91 3.97
C LEU A 350 19.96 4.04 3.09
N ASP A 351 18.64 4.11 2.91
CA ASP A 351 17.96 5.18 2.17
C ASP A 351 17.85 6.44 3.04
N ILE A 352 19.00 7.05 3.33
CA ILE A 352 19.13 8.28 4.13
C ILE A 352 20.09 9.20 3.38
N GLN A 353 19.64 10.43 3.10
CA GLN A 353 20.53 11.46 2.55
C GLN A 353 21.41 12.03 3.66
N VAL A 354 22.68 12.28 3.36
CA VAL A 354 23.66 12.76 4.34
C VAL A 354 23.24 14.12 4.91
N GLU A 355 22.75 15.00 4.04
CA GLU A 355 22.27 16.33 4.41
C GLU A 355 21.07 16.26 5.34
N ASP A 356 20.11 15.34 5.08
CA ASP A 356 18.93 15.16 5.93
C ASP A 356 19.33 14.71 7.34
N TYR A 357 20.31 13.80 7.46
CA TYR A 357 20.83 13.35 8.75
C TYR A 357 21.53 14.47 9.52
N VAL A 358 22.37 15.26 8.85
CA VAL A 358 23.05 16.40 9.48
C VAL A 358 22.06 17.49 9.87
N ASP A 359 21.00 17.66 9.09
CA ASP A 359 19.97 18.68 9.32
C ASP A 359 19.10 18.41 10.56
N GLU A 360 19.11 17.18 11.09
CA GLU A 360 18.46 16.83 12.37
C GLU A 360 19.03 17.63 13.55
N PHE A 361 20.29 18.06 13.48
CA PHE A 361 20.97 18.76 14.58
C PHE A 361 20.79 20.27 14.48
N ASN A 362 20.07 20.86 15.43
CA ASN A 362 19.68 22.27 15.38
C ASN A 362 20.42 23.13 16.42
N PHE A 363 21.36 23.93 15.95
CA PHE A 363 22.25 24.78 16.76
C PHE A 363 21.64 26.12 17.20
N ASP A 364 20.38 26.44 16.87
CA ASP A 364 19.82 27.78 17.12
C ASP A 364 19.73 28.13 18.62
N LEU A 365 19.58 27.12 19.49
CA LEU A 365 19.55 27.32 20.95
C LEU A 365 20.92 27.24 21.61
N MET A 366 21.99 26.98 20.86
CA MET A 366 23.34 26.76 21.40
C MET A 366 23.82 27.96 22.23
N ASP A 367 23.73 29.19 21.68
CA ASP A 367 24.13 30.41 22.39
C ASP A 367 23.22 30.73 23.60
N ILE A 368 21.91 30.42 23.48
CA ILE A 368 20.93 30.64 24.55
C ILE A 368 21.22 29.74 25.74
N VAL A 369 21.49 28.45 25.48
CA VAL A 369 21.83 27.47 26.50
C VAL A 369 23.20 27.77 27.12
N PHE A 370 24.17 28.22 26.32
CA PHE A 370 25.47 28.66 26.83
C PHE A 370 25.32 29.79 27.87
N GLU A 371 24.56 30.84 27.52
CA GLU A 371 24.32 31.98 28.42
C GLU A 371 23.47 31.60 29.64
N TRP A 372 22.53 30.67 29.48
CA TRP A 372 21.77 30.10 30.60
C TRP A 372 22.67 29.34 31.58
N ALA A 373 23.55 28.47 31.07
CA ALA A 373 24.47 27.65 31.86
C ALA A 373 25.52 28.49 32.59
N ARG A 374 25.91 29.66 32.05
CA ARG A 374 26.81 30.60 32.74
C ARG A 374 26.21 31.21 34.01
N GLY A 375 24.88 31.17 34.17
CA GLY A 375 24.21 31.69 35.36
C GLY A 375 24.14 33.21 35.48
N VAL A 376 24.68 33.97 34.52
CA VAL A 376 24.76 35.45 34.59
C VAL A 376 23.44 36.12 34.19
N LYS A 377 22.77 35.59 33.15
CA LYS A 377 21.51 36.14 32.65
C LYS A 377 20.29 35.48 33.31
N THR A 378 19.27 36.30 33.55
CA THR A 378 17.93 35.86 33.95
C THR A 378 17.19 35.20 32.79
N PHE A 379 16.11 34.45 33.08
CA PHE A 379 15.31 33.82 32.03
C PHE A 379 14.73 34.87 31.07
N ALA A 380 14.26 36.01 31.57
CA ALA A 380 13.73 37.08 30.74
C ALA A 380 14.77 37.67 29.77
N GLU A 381 16.03 37.80 30.20
CA GLU A 381 17.12 38.32 29.35
C GLU A 381 17.53 37.34 28.26
N ILE A 382 17.56 36.03 28.54
CA ILE A 382 17.87 35.03 27.49
C ILE A 382 16.73 34.92 26.47
N MET A 383 15.47 35.16 26.86
CA MET A 383 14.34 35.19 25.91
C MET A 383 14.43 36.36 24.93
N GLN A 384 15.10 37.46 25.28
CA GLN A 384 15.29 38.58 24.36
C GLN A 384 16.32 38.29 23.27
N LEU A 385 17.08 37.19 23.37
CA LEU A 385 18.12 36.81 22.41
C LEU A 385 17.59 35.95 21.25
N THR A 386 16.35 35.45 21.35
CA THR A 386 15.78 34.54 20.37
C THR A 386 14.28 34.78 20.20
N SER A 387 13.75 34.47 19.01
CA SER A 387 12.31 34.48 18.75
C SER A 387 11.62 33.15 19.09
N VAL A 388 12.36 32.17 19.61
CA VAL A 388 11.83 30.87 20.01
C VAL A 388 10.91 31.05 21.23
N GLN A 389 9.74 30.40 21.21
CA GLN A 389 8.80 30.44 22.32
C GLN A 389 9.40 29.88 23.62
N GLU A 390 9.08 30.50 24.74
CA GLU A 390 9.66 30.23 26.06
C GLU A 390 9.46 28.76 26.47
N GLY A 391 8.27 28.21 26.23
CA GLY A 391 7.95 26.82 26.55
C GLY A 391 8.77 25.80 25.76
N ILE A 392 9.23 26.14 24.54
CA ILE A 392 10.11 25.28 23.76
C ILE A 392 11.51 25.27 24.38
N ILE A 393 12.01 26.42 24.83
CA ILE A 393 13.32 26.53 25.47
C ILE A 393 13.34 25.78 26.80
N VAL A 394 12.28 25.93 27.63
CA VAL A 394 12.14 25.15 28.89
C VAL A 394 12.20 23.65 28.61
N ARG A 395 11.41 23.16 27.62
CA ARG A 395 11.41 21.74 27.25
C ARG A 395 12.76 21.27 26.72
N CYS A 396 13.45 22.10 25.93
CA CYS A 396 14.79 21.81 25.44
C CYS A 396 15.79 21.65 26.58
N ILE A 397 15.79 22.55 27.57
CA ILE A 397 16.71 22.48 28.71
C ILE A 397 16.39 21.28 29.61
N GLN A 398 15.11 20.93 29.79
CA GLN A 398 14.71 19.73 30.53
C GLN A 398 15.20 18.44 29.84
N ARG A 399 15.04 18.32 28.53
CA ARG A 399 15.59 17.18 27.76
C ARG A 399 17.11 17.15 27.77
N LEU A 400 17.75 18.32 27.65
CA LEU A 400 19.20 18.44 27.77
C LEU A 400 19.71 17.94 29.12
N HIS A 401 18.98 18.20 30.21
CA HIS A 401 19.33 17.69 31.54
C HIS A 401 19.33 16.15 31.59
N GLU A 402 18.38 15.50 30.90
CA GLU A 402 18.36 14.04 30.73
C GLU A 402 19.55 13.57 29.89
N THR A 403 19.81 14.20 28.74
CA THR A 403 20.96 13.86 27.88
C THR A 403 22.31 14.02 28.60
N LEU A 404 22.49 15.07 29.43
CA LEU A 404 23.71 15.24 30.23
C LEU A 404 23.87 14.14 31.28
N ARG A 405 22.76 13.62 31.83
CA ARG A 405 22.77 12.49 32.75
C ARG A 405 23.16 11.20 32.03
N ASP A 406 22.68 11.00 30.81
CA ASP A 406 23.06 9.87 29.94
C ASP A 406 24.57 9.93 29.63
N VAL A 407 25.09 11.09 29.21
CA VAL A 407 26.53 11.31 28.96
C VAL A 407 27.37 11.04 30.23
N ARG A 408 26.90 11.47 31.40
CA ARG A 408 27.56 11.17 32.68
C ARG A 408 27.61 9.66 32.95
N ASN A 409 26.52 8.93 32.72
CA ASN A 409 26.49 7.48 32.92
C ASN A 409 27.41 6.77 31.91
N ALA A 410 27.41 7.20 30.65
CA ALA A 410 28.32 6.77 29.61
C ALA A 410 29.79 6.97 29.99
N ALA A 411 30.15 8.16 30.50
CA ALA A 411 31.51 8.47 30.96
C ALA A 411 31.97 7.53 32.09
N ARG A 412 31.06 7.15 33.00
CA ARG A 412 31.34 6.17 34.05
C ARG A 412 31.67 4.78 33.48
N ILE A 413 30.98 4.34 32.43
CA ILE A 413 31.24 3.04 31.77
C ILE A 413 32.58 3.04 31.05
N ILE A 414 32.91 4.15 30.37
CA ILE A 414 34.19 4.32 29.67
C ILE A 414 35.35 4.41 30.67
N GLY A 415 35.10 4.93 31.87
CA GLY A 415 36.13 5.20 32.86
C GLY A 415 36.80 6.56 32.68
N ASP A 416 36.08 7.56 32.14
CA ASP A 416 36.54 8.96 32.05
C ASP A 416 35.96 9.78 33.23
N PRO A 417 36.72 9.97 34.33
CA PRO A 417 36.23 10.72 35.49
C PRO A 417 36.11 12.22 35.22
N ILE A 418 36.85 12.76 34.24
CA ILE A 418 36.83 14.19 33.91
C ILE A 418 35.52 14.49 33.20
N LEU A 419 35.17 13.72 32.17
CA LEU A 419 33.90 13.87 31.47
C LEU A 419 32.72 13.63 32.42
N TYR A 420 32.81 12.64 33.31
CA TYR A 420 31.78 12.40 34.33
C TYR A 420 31.51 13.65 35.18
N GLN A 421 32.57 14.27 35.72
CA GLN A 421 32.45 15.46 36.56
C GLN A 421 31.91 16.65 35.76
N LYS A 422 32.42 16.87 34.54
CA LYS A 422 31.98 17.98 33.68
C LYS A 422 30.52 17.83 33.25
N ALA A 423 30.06 16.62 32.95
CA ALA A 423 28.67 16.35 32.60
C ALA A 423 27.72 16.55 33.79
N GLU A 424 28.14 16.12 34.99
CA GLU A 424 27.39 16.40 36.23
C GLU A 424 27.33 17.91 36.50
N GLU A 425 28.45 18.61 36.39
CA GLU A 425 28.51 20.06 36.59
C GLU A 425 27.61 20.79 35.58
N ALA A 426 27.71 20.47 34.28
CA ALA A 426 26.84 21.00 33.24
C ALA A 426 25.35 20.77 33.55
N SER A 427 25.02 19.56 34.02
CA SER A 427 23.66 19.18 34.42
C SER A 427 23.13 20.04 35.58
N THR A 428 23.98 20.36 36.55
CA THR A 428 23.63 21.24 37.67
C THR A 428 23.51 22.71 37.27
N LEU A 429 24.37 23.21 36.38
CA LEU A 429 24.37 24.61 35.93
C LEU A 429 23.06 25.00 35.23
N ILE A 430 22.48 24.09 34.46
CA ILE A 430 21.21 24.35 33.75
C ILE A 430 19.98 24.13 34.63
N LYS A 431 20.13 23.42 35.76
CA LYS A 431 19.04 23.05 36.67
C LYS A 431 18.72 24.14 37.68
N ARG A 432 18.13 25.24 37.20
CA ARG A 432 17.75 26.39 38.04
C ARG A 432 16.43 27.03 37.64
N ASP A 433 15.86 27.78 38.58
CA ASP A 433 14.72 28.69 38.41
C ASP A 433 13.50 28.07 37.70
N ILE A 434 12.88 28.84 36.80
CA ILE A 434 11.62 28.54 36.11
C ILE A 434 11.65 27.25 35.28
N VAL A 435 12.83 26.80 34.83
CA VAL A 435 12.97 25.62 33.97
C VAL A 435 12.63 24.33 34.72
N PHE A 436 12.85 24.30 36.03
CA PHE A 436 12.58 23.13 36.89
C PHE A 436 11.58 23.44 38.00
N ALA A 437 10.68 24.41 37.77
CA ALA A 437 9.60 24.70 38.69
C ALA A 437 8.70 23.46 38.89
N ALA A 438 8.22 23.25 40.12
CA ALA A 438 7.35 22.13 40.44
C ALA A 438 6.05 22.20 39.65
N SER A 439 5.62 21.05 39.12
CA SER A 439 4.32 20.93 38.45
C SER A 439 3.19 21.21 39.44
N LEU A 440 2.22 22.03 39.02
CA LEU A 440 1.01 22.32 39.80
C LEU A 440 0.12 21.10 40.01
N TYR A 441 0.29 20.03 39.22
CA TYR A 441 -0.46 18.77 39.35
C TYR A 441 0.15 17.78 40.35
N VAL A 442 1.37 18.03 40.82
CA VAL A 442 2.13 17.14 41.71
C VAL A 442 2.50 17.84 43.03
N GLN A 443 1.91 19.02 43.29
CA GLN A 443 2.05 19.76 44.55
C GLN A 443 1.09 19.25 45.62
#